data_AF-A0A3C2C773-F1
#
_entry.id   AF-A0A3C2C773-F1
#
_cell.length_a   1.000
_cell.length_b   1.000
_cell.length_c   1.000
_cell.angle_alpha   90.00
_cell.angle_beta   90.00
_cell.angle_gamma   90.00
#
_symmetry.space_group_name_H-M   'P 1'
#
loop_
_entity.id
_entity.type
_entity.pdbx_description
1 polymer ?
#
loop_
_entity_poly.entity_id
_entity_poly.type
_entity_poly.pdbx_seq_one_letter_code
_entity_poly.pdbx_strand_id
1 'polypeptide(L)'
;MRKLQLCGLSFRIKLPGKQTSPQHSLSPTLLKTIDESRQSWRYALQEFNLVAEQNLVDYITYKIIAAQKRYIFLLEQARNEGLTAWPVD
;
A
#
# COMPACT_ATOMS: atom_id res chain seq x y z
N MET A 1 19.08 17.83 -17.17
CA MET A 1 18.74 18.45 -15.86
C MET A 1 17.30 18.95 -15.91
N ARG A 2 16.39 18.39 -15.10
CA ARG A 2 15.13 19.04 -14.72
C ARG A 2 14.76 18.61 -13.30
N LYS A 3 14.61 19.59 -12.40
CA LYS A 3 14.06 19.43 -11.05
C LYS A 3 12.54 19.42 -11.18
N LEU A 4 11.88 18.35 -10.75
CA LEU A 4 10.50 18.42 -10.26
C LEU A 4 10.53 18.09 -8.77
N GLN A 5 10.12 19.07 -7.98
CA GLN A 5 10.01 18.98 -6.54
C GLN A 5 8.53 19.09 -6.19
N LEU A 6 7.94 17.99 -5.71
CA LEU A 6 6.60 17.98 -5.13
C LEU A 6 6.62 17.13 -3.85
N CYS A 7 6.28 17.81 -2.75
CA CYS A 7 5.83 17.31 -1.44
C CYS A 7 6.57 16.13 -0.78
N GLY A 8 7.51 16.48 0.10
CA GLY A 8 7.30 16.23 1.54
C GLY A 8 7.65 14.86 2.13
N LEU A 9 7.96 13.83 1.33
CA LEU A 9 8.50 12.57 1.84
C LEU A 9 9.78 12.21 1.10
N SER A 10 10.90 12.69 1.64
CA SER A 10 12.23 12.21 1.25
C SER A 10 12.39 10.75 1.66
N PHE A 11 11.87 9.82 0.86
CA PHE A 11 12.24 8.40 0.98
C PHE A 11 13.65 8.22 0.42
N ARG A 12 14.67 8.51 1.24
CA ARG A 12 16.03 8.01 1.00
C ARG A 12 16.02 6.52 1.29
N ILE A 13 15.77 5.70 0.28
CA ILE A 13 16.00 4.26 0.35
C ILE A 13 17.51 4.04 0.31
N LYS A 14 18.12 3.86 1.48
CA LYS A 14 19.44 3.22 1.57
C LYS A 14 19.21 1.74 1.28
N LEU A 15 19.75 1.23 0.19
CA LEU A 15 19.80 -0.20 -0.11
C LEU A 15 20.91 -0.83 0.76
N PRO A 16 20.61 -1.69 1.75
CA PRO A 16 21.59 -2.65 2.22
C PRO A 16 21.67 -3.81 1.21
N GLY A 17 22.90 -4.22 0.91
CA GLY A 17 23.22 -5.22 -0.09
C GLY A 17 22.52 -6.56 0.14
N LYS A 18 22.27 -7.22 -1.00
CA LYS A 18 21.83 -8.61 -1.17
C LYS A 18 22.28 -9.53 -0.02
N GLN A 19 21.31 -10.22 0.58
CA GLN A 19 21.53 -11.56 1.12
C GLN A 19 20.46 -12.49 0.54
N THR A 20 20.93 -13.35 -0.37
CA THR A 20 20.18 -14.38 -1.07
C THR A 20 20.06 -15.61 -0.17
N SER A 21 18.84 -15.95 0.25
CA SER A 21 18.48 -17.24 0.84
C SER A 21 17.36 -17.88 0.01
N PRO A 22 17.37 -19.20 -0.23
CA PRO A 22 16.45 -19.82 -1.16
C PRO A 22 15.08 -20.01 -0.52
N GLN A 23 14.03 -19.67 -1.27
CA GLN A 23 12.60 -19.84 -0.98
C GLN A 23 11.92 -18.73 -0.15
N HIS A 24 11.54 -17.66 -0.87
CA HIS A 24 10.41 -16.82 -0.47
C HIS A 24 9.59 -16.49 -1.73
N SER A 25 8.90 -17.51 -2.27
CA SER A 25 7.83 -17.27 -3.22
C SER A 25 6.64 -16.75 -2.44
N LEU A 26 6.12 -15.56 -2.79
CA LEU A 26 4.89 -15.00 -2.26
C LEU A 26 3.86 -16.11 -2.07
N SER A 27 3.35 -16.30 -0.84
CA SER A 27 2.15 -17.12 -0.73
C SER A 27 1.09 -16.43 -1.61
N PRO A 28 0.49 -17.13 -2.58
CA PRO A 28 -0.48 -16.51 -3.50
C PRO A 28 -1.63 -15.83 -2.73
N THR A 29 -1.86 -16.29 -1.50
CA THR A 29 -2.73 -15.68 -0.49
C THR A 29 -2.34 -14.26 -0.10
N LEU A 30 -1.07 -13.98 0.22
CA LEU A 30 -0.63 -12.65 0.67
C LEU A 30 -0.79 -11.60 -0.44
N LEU A 31 -0.39 -11.93 -1.67
CA LEU A 31 -0.58 -11.04 -2.82
C LEU A 31 -2.05 -10.71 -3.05
N LYS A 32 -2.90 -11.74 -2.99
CA LYS A 32 -4.35 -11.57 -3.13
C LYS A 32 -4.91 -10.66 -2.04
N THR A 33 -4.48 -10.85 -0.79
CA THR A 33 -4.92 -10.00 0.34
C THR A 33 -4.44 -8.56 0.19
N ILE A 34 -3.23 -8.32 -0.34
CA ILE A 34 -2.73 -6.97 -0.65
C ILE A 34 -3.62 -6.29 -1.69
N ASP A 35 -3.97 -7.00 -2.76
CA ASP A 35 -4.83 -6.45 -3.82
C ASP A 35 -6.26 -6.19 -3.33
N GLU A 36 -6.83 -7.11 -2.56
CA GLU A 36 -8.14 -6.93 -1.90
C GLU A 36 -8.14 -5.69 -0.98
N SER A 37 -7.08 -5.49 -0.20
CA SER A 37 -6.93 -4.30 0.65
C SER A 37 -6.80 -3.02 -0.17
N ARG A 38 -6.09 -3.05 -1.30
CA ARG A 38 -5.99 -1.92 -2.23
C ARG A 38 -7.34 -1.58 -2.84
N GLN A 39 -8.09 -2.58 -3.31
CA GLN A 39 -9.42 -2.40 -3.87
C GLN A 39 -10.37 -1.81 -2.82
N SER A 40 -10.34 -2.34 -1.60
CA SER A 40 -11.14 -1.82 -0.47
C SER A 40 -10.86 -0.34 -0.18
N TRP A 41 -9.59 0.08 -0.23
CA TRP A 41 -9.22 1.48 -0.06
C TRP A 41 -9.76 2.35 -1.20
N ARG A 42 -9.66 1.90 -2.45
CA ARG A 42 -10.23 2.60 -3.61
C ARG A 42 -11.74 2.74 -3.52
N TYR A 43 -12.45 1.69 -3.10
CA TYR A 43 -13.89 1.74 -2.93
C TYR A 43 -14.31 2.72 -1.84
N ALA A 44 -13.62 2.74 -0.69
CA ALA A 44 -13.91 3.70 0.36
C ALA A 44 -13.71 5.16 -0.10
N LEU A 45 -12.67 5.41 -0.91
CA LEU A 45 -12.46 6.72 -1.53
C LEU A 45 -13.56 7.09 -2.53
N GLN A 46 -14.05 6.13 -3.32
CA GLN A 46 -15.17 6.38 -4.23
C GLN A 46 -16.46 6.65 -3.47
N GLU A 47 -16.75 5.88 -2.42
CA GLU A 47 -17.92 6.03 -1.56
C GLU A 47 -17.96 7.41 -0.90
N PHE A 48 -16.80 7.93 -0.47
CA PHE A 48 -16.70 9.30 0.06
C PHE A 48 -17.17 10.36 -0.92
N ASN A 49 -16.88 10.17 -2.22
CA ASN A 49 -17.29 11.11 -3.26
C ASN A 49 -18.79 10.99 -3.61
N LEU A 50 -19.45 9.89 -3.22
CA LEU A 50 -20.86 9.62 -3.50
C LEU A 50 -21.77 9.93 -2.31
N VAL A 51 -21.22 10.01 -1.09
CA VAL A 51 -21.98 10.33 0.12
C VAL A 51 -22.44 11.79 0.09
N ALA A 52 -23.77 11.97 0.04
CA ALA A 52 -24.43 13.25 0.23
C ALA A 52 -24.80 13.52 1.70
N GLU A 53 -24.86 12.47 2.54
CA GLU A 53 -25.29 12.58 3.92
C GLU A 53 -24.14 12.95 4.86
N GLN A 54 -24.25 14.11 5.51
CA GLN A 54 -23.25 14.68 6.42
C GLN A 54 -22.82 13.69 7.53
N ASN A 55 -23.76 12.92 8.09
CA ASN A 55 -23.50 12.02 9.21
C ASN A 55 -22.73 10.75 8.81
N LEU A 56 -22.66 10.44 7.52
CA LEU A 56 -21.90 9.30 7.01
C LEU A 56 -20.44 9.66 6.70
N VAL A 57 -20.12 10.94 6.58
CA VAL A 57 -18.77 11.42 6.23
C VAL A 57 -17.73 10.91 7.22
N ASP A 58 -18.02 10.95 8.52
CA ASP A 58 -17.10 10.46 9.57
C ASP A 58 -16.90 8.94 9.48
N TYR A 59 -17.98 8.20 9.23
CA TYR A 59 -17.92 6.75 9.04
C TYR A 59 -17.06 6.37 7.83
N ILE A 60 -17.28 7.04 6.69
CA ILE A 60 -16.49 6.78 5.48
C ILE A 60 -15.03 7.21 5.67
N THR A 61 -14.78 8.30 6.38
CA THR A 61 -13.42 8.74 6.73
C THR A 61 -12.69 7.68 7.55
N TYR A 62 -13.36 7.12 8.57
CA TYR A 62 -12.81 6.01 9.35
C TYR A 62 -12.50 4.79 8.47
N LYS A 63 -13.43 4.43 7.57
CA LYS A 63 -13.28 3.32 6.62
C LYS A 63 -12.08 3.50 5.70
N ILE A 64 -11.85 4.72 5.18
CA ILE A 64 -10.68 5.06 4.36
C ILE A 64 -9.38 4.84 5.13
N ILE A 65 -9.29 5.40 6.34
CA ILE A 65 -8.09 5.32 7.18
C ILE A 65 -7.78 3.86 7.55
N ALA A 66 -8.80 3.08 7.91
CA ALA A 66 -8.65 1.68 8.25
C ALA A 66 -8.14 0.85 7.06
N ALA A 67 -8.74 1.03 5.87
CA ALA A 67 -8.32 0.34 4.65
C ALA A 67 -6.89 0.71 4.23
N GLN A 68 -6.53 2.00 4.32
CA GLN A 68 -5.18 2.48 4.03
C GLN A 68 -4.14 1.87 4.97
N LYS A 69 -4.39 1.89 6.28
CA LYS A 69 -3.48 1.30 7.28
C LYS A 69 -3.26 -0.19 7.04
N ARG A 70 -4.33 -0.93 6.73
CA ARG A 70 -4.25 -2.35 6.40
C ARG A 70 -3.40 -2.60 5.15
N TYR A 71 -3.60 -1.82 4.10
CA TYR A 71 -2.81 -1.93 2.87
C TYR A 71 -1.32 -1.66 3.12
N ILE A 72 -0.99 -0.60 3.85
CA ILE A 72 0.41 -0.27 4.19
C ILE A 72 1.06 -1.38 5.02
N PHE A 73 0.36 -1.88 6.05
CA PHE A 73 0.85 -2.98 6.88
C PHE A 73 1.19 -4.23 6.04
N LEU A 74 0.31 -4.61 5.10
CA LEU A 74 0.53 -5.77 4.25
C LEU A 74 1.70 -5.57 3.27
N LEU A 75 1.92 -4.35 2.78
CA LEU A 75 3.09 -4.02 1.97
C LEU A 75 4.39 -4.12 2.78
N GLU A 76 4.38 -3.64 4.02
CA GLU A 76 5.52 -3.77 4.93
C GLU A 76 5.81 -5.24 5.25
N GLN A 77 4.77 -6.04 5.47
CA GLN A 77 4.89 -7.48 5.66
C GLN A 77 5.53 -8.15 4.44
N ALA A 78 5.02 -7.89 3.23
CA ALA A 78 5.61 -8.45 2.00
C ALA A 78 7.07 -8.00 1.81
N ARG A 79 7.41 -6.75 2.17
CA ARG A 79 8.79 -6.27 2.12
C ARG A 79 9.70 -7.00 3.12
N ASN A 80 9.22 -7.22 4.34
CA ASN A 80 9.98 -7.93 5.38
C ASN A 80 10.21 -9.40 5.00
N GLU A 81 9.27 -9.98 4.26
CA GLU A 81 9.37 -11.30 3.62
C GLU A 81 10.34 -11.30 2.40
N GLY A 82 10.98 -10.18 2.07
CA GLY A 82 11.98 -10.09 0.99
C GLY A 82 11.37 -10.04 -0.42
N LEU A 83 10.08 -9.72 -0.52
CA LEU A 83 9.31 -9.80 -1.74
C LEU A 83 9.32 -8.45 -2.46
N THR A 84 10.16 -8.32 -3.48
CA THR A 84 10.15 -7.14 -4.37
C THR A 84 9.17 -7.35 -5.50
N ALA A 85 8.13 -6.50 -5.58
CA ALA A 85 7.10 -6.53 -6.61
C ALA A 85 7.55 -5.98 -7.99
N TRP A 86 8.84 -5.69 -8.17
CA TRP A 86 9.38 -5.20 -9.44
C TRP A 86 10.31 -6.25 -10.06
N PRO A 87 10.12 -6.62 -11.35
CA PRO A 87 11.14 -7.36 -12.08
C PRO A 87 12.41 -6.53 -12.10
N VAL A 88 13.52 -7.16 -11.75
CA VAL A 88 14.85 -6.62 -12.03
C VAL A 88 15.07 -6.85 -13.53
N ASP A 89 14.92 -5.80 -14.33
CA ASP A 89 15.57 -5.73 -15.64
C ASP A 89 17.09 -5.60 -15.45
#